data_AF-A0A956G280-F1
#
_entry.id   AF-A0A956G280-F1
#
_cell.length_a   1.000
_cell.length_b   1.000
_cell.length_c   1.000
_cell.angle_alpha   90.00
_cell.angle_beta   90.00
_cell.angle_gamma   90.00
#
_symmetry.space_group_name_H-M   'P 1'
#
loop_
_entity.id
_entity.type
_entity.pdbx_description
1 polymer ?
#
loop_
_entity_poly.entity_id
_entity_poly.type
_entity_poly.pdbx_seq_one_letter_code
_entity_poly.pdbx_strand_id
1 'polypeptide(L)'
;NKSHSAAYGLITYQTAYLKHHYPTAFMAALMTCDKNNNDNVVKFIAEARSMGITVLAPEINESGRDFSVVRRPHDEGEGFDEEIRFGLGAVRNVGANAVDSILEARGDGPFESIFDLCRRVDVKRVNKRTLEGLVYAGAFDLVADGRFRSQLFGVIEKAIEQGQSAARDRASGQTGLFDLLADAAPMAVYDESYPTCEEWPPKQQLLHEREALGFFVSGHPLDRFQQDIDNGGA
;
A
#
# COMPACT_ATOMS: atom_id res chain seq x y z
N ASN A 1 39.92 1.81 -22.37
CA ASN A 1 40.34 0.40 -22.50
C ASN A 1 39.18 -0.38 -23.12
N LYS A 2 39.37 -1.05 -24.27
CA LYS A 2 38.28 -1.57 -25.13
C LYS A 2 37.43 -2.66 -24.47
N SER A 3 38.05 -3.48 -23.61
CA SER A 3 37.39 -4.52 -22.81
C SER A 3 36.36 -3.96 -21.83
N HIS A 4 36.71 -2.85 -21.16
CA HIS A 4 35.81 -2.15 -20.24
C HIS A 4 34.60 -1.58 -20.99
N SER A 5 34.82 -0.90 -22.12
CA SER A 5 33.73 -0.35 -22.93
C SER A 5 32.80 -1.43 -23.48
N ALA A 6 33.31 -2.60 -23.86
CA ALA A 6 32.49 -3.72 -24.32
C ALA A 6 31.59 -4.30 -23.21
N ALA A 7 32.11 -4.41 -21.98
CA ALA A 7 31.34 -4.89 -20.83
C ALA A 7 30.16 -3.95 -20.49
N TYR A 8 30.40 -2.63 -20.43
CA TYR A 8 29.32 -1.65 -20.22
C TYR A 8 28.33 -1.64 -21.37
N GLY A 9 28.80 -1.75 -22.62
CA GLY A 9 27.94 -1.83 -23.80
C GLY A 9 26.98 -3.03 -23.76
N LEU A 10 27.43 -4.18 -23.27
CA LEU A 10 26.58 -5.36 -23.09
C LEU A 10 25.47 -5.10 -22.06
N ILE A 11 25.80 -4.51 -20.91
CA ILE A 11 24.82 -4.16 -19.87
C ILE A 11 23.80 -3.16 -20.43
N THR A 12 24.26 -2.11 -21.12
CA THR A 12 23.37 -1.12 -21.74
C THR A 12 22.40 -1.78 -22.74
N TYR A 13 22.89 -2.70 -23.57
CA TYR A 13 22.06 -3.44 -24.51
C TYR A 13 21.02 -4.31 -23.78
N GLN A 14 21.43 -5.04 -22.75
CA GLN A 14 20.52 -5.87 -21.94
C GLN A 14 19.42 -5.03 -21.26
N THR A 15 19.80 -3.90 -20.67
CA THR A 15 18.85 -2.96 -20.05
C THR A 15 17.86 -2.42 -21.08
N ALA A 16 18.35 -2.01 -22.27
CA ALA A 16 17.49 -1.52 -23.34
C ALA A 16 16.54 -2.61 -23.86
N TYR A 17 17.03 -3.84 -24.01
CA TYR A 17 16.23 -5.00 -24.41
C TYR A 17 15.10 -5.28 -23.41
N LEU A 18 15.40 -5.32 -22.11
CA LEU A 18 14.40 -5.54 -21.07
C LEU A 18 13.37 -4.42 -21.01
N LYS A 19 13.81 -3.16 -21.12
CA LYS A 19 12.91 -2.00 -21.14
C LYS A 19 11.97 -2.01 -22.34
N HIS A 20 12.42 -2.50 -23.50
CA HIS A 20 11.60 -2.55 -24.71
C HIS A 20 10.59 -3.70 -24.67
N HIS A 21 11.01 -4.90 -24.25
CA HIS A 21 10.17 -6.10 -24.32
C HIS A 21 9.35 -6.39 -23.05
N TYR A 22 9.80 -5.89 -21.89
CA TYR A 22 9.14 -6.09 -20.60
C TYR A 22 9.06 -4.77 -19.82
N PRO A 23 8.47 -3.71 -20.41
CA PRO A 23 8.53 -2.36 -19.85
C PRO A 23 7.94 -2.28 -18.43
N THR A 24 6.80 -2.92 -18.17
CA THR A 24 6.13 -2.89 -16.86
C THR A 24 6.97 -3.55 -15.77
N ALA A 25 7.46 -4.77 -16.02
CA ALA A 25 8.34 -5.49 -15.10
C ALA A 25 9.68 -4.77 -14.89
N PHE A 26 10.24 -4.19 -15.95
CA PHE A 26 11.48 -3.40 -15.88
C PHE A 26 11.31 -2.17 -14.98
N MET A 27 10.22 -1.42 -15.15
CA MET A 27 9.92 -0.25 -14.32
C MET A 27 9.65 -0.64 -12.85
N ALA A 28 8.92 -1.72 -12.60
CA ALA A 28 8.71 -2.24 -11.24
C ALA A 28 10.03 -2.66 -10.56
N ALA A 29 10.95 -3.26 -11.33
CA ALA A 29 12.28 -3.62 -10.84
C ALA A 29 13.13 -2.39 -10.50
N LEU A 30 13.12 -1.34 -11.35
CA LEU A 30 13.81 -0.08 -11.06
C LEU A 30 13.28 0.59 -9.78
N MET A 31 11.96 0.67 -9.63
CA MET A 31 11.34 1.22 -8.42
C MET A 31 11.71 0.41 -7.17
N THR A 32 11.79 -0.92 -7.29
CA THR A 32 12.21 -1.81 -6.20
C THR A 32 13.65 -1.60 -5.79
N CYS A 33 14.57 -1.47 -6.74
CA CYS A 33 16.00 -1.21 -6.48
C CYS A 33 16.22 0.07 -5.67
N ASP A 34 15.45 1.12 -5.97
CA ASP A 34 15.58 2.44 -5.36
C ASP A 34 14.47 2.76 -4.36
N LYS A 35 13.72 1.76 -3.85
CA LYS A 35 12.54 1.97 -2.98
C LYS A 35 12.79 2.83 -1.73
N ASN A 36 14.04 2.88 -1.27
CA ASN A 36 14.46 3.67 -0.11
C ASN A 36 14.79 5.14 -0.46
N ASN A 37 14.87 5.48 -1.75
CA ASN A 37 15.11 6.81 -2.27
C ASN A 37 13.85 7.34 -2.97
N ASN A 38 13.01 8.04 -2.19
CA ASN A 38 11.74 8.58 -2.66
C ASN A 38 11.88 9.46 -3.91
N ASP A 39 12.94 10.27 -4.02
CA ASP A 39 13.13 11.14 -5.18
C ASP A 39 13.35 10.35 -6.47
N ASN A 40 14.01 9.19 -6.39
CA ASN A 40 14.20 8.31 -7.53
C ASN A 40 12.93 7.53 -7.85
N VAL A 41 12.23 7.01 -6.84
CA VAL A 41 10.93 6.32 -7.01
C VAL A 41 9.93 7.24 -7.73
N VAL A 42 9.81 8.51 -7.31
CA VAL A 42 8.92 9.49 -7.94
C VAL A 42 9.28 9.72 -9.42
N LYS A 43 10.57 9.79 -9.76
CA LYS A 43 11.02 9.92 -11.16
C LYS A 43 10.64 8.69 -11.98
N PHE A 44 10.86 7.48 -11.46
CA PHE A 44 10.50 6.26 -12.17
C PHE A 44 9.00 6.10 -12.33
N ILE A 45 8.20 6.57 -11.38
CA ILE A 45 6.73 6.58 -11.50
C ILE A 45 6.28 7.55 -12.59
N ALA A 46 6.87 8.75 -12.65
CA ALA A 46 6.58 9.70 -13.72
C ALA A 46 6.96 9.14 -15.11
N GLU A 47 8.08 8.42 -15.21
CA GLU A 47 8.50 7.74 -16.43
C GLU A 47 7.56 6.57 -16.80
N ALA A 48 7.17 5.73 -15.84
CA ALA A 48 6.21 4.66 -16.07
C ALA A 48 4.88 5.22 -16.61
N ARG A 49 4.38 6.30 -16.01
CA ARG A 49 3.16 6.99 -16.47
C ARG A 49 3.30 7.56 -17.88
N SER A 50 4.45 8.16 -18.23
CA SER A 50 4.67 8.67 -19.59
C SER A 50 4.81 7.56 -20.64
N MET A 51 5.16 6.34 -20.21
CA MET A 51 5.13 5.12 -21.02
C MET A 51 3.73 4.48 -21.10
N GLY A 52 2.70 5.07 -20.46
CA GLY A 52 1.35 4.52 -20.41
C GLY A 52 1.15 3.39 -19.39
N ILE A 53 2.08 3.20 -18.46
CA ILE A 53 1.99 2.18 -17.41
C ILE A 53 1.30 2.77 -16.18
N THR A 54 0.21 2.15 -15.75
CA THR A 54 -0.51 2.53 -14.52
C THR A 54 0.26 2.07 -13.29
N VAL A 55 0.41 2.99 -12.32
CA VAL A 55 0.95 2.68 -10.98
C VAL A 55 -0.16 2.85 -9.96
N LEU A 56 -0.61 1.74 -9.40
CA LEU A 56 -1.68 1.66 -8.42
C LEU A 56 -1.16 2.00 -7.02
N ALA A 57 -2.05 2.52 -6.16
CA ALA A 57 -1.78 2.67 -4.72
C ALA A 57 -1.40 1.32 -4.08
N PRO A 58 -0.69 1.33 -2.94
CA PRO A 58 -0.54 0.11 -2.15
C PRO A 58 -1.92 -0.41 -1.72
N GLU A 59 -2.01 -1.70 -1.49
CA GLU A 59 -3.22 -2.37 -1.01
C GLU A 59 -2.82 -3.46 -0.02
N ILE A 60 -3.46 -3.50 1.15
CA ILE A 60 -2.98 -4.29 2.30
C ILE A 60 -3.03 -5.81 2.05
N ASN A 61 -3.90 -6.28 1.17
CA ASN A 61 -4.13 -7.68 0.84
C ASN A 61 -3.37 -8.15 -0.42
N GLU A 62 -3.03 -7.25 -1.34
CA GLU A 62 -2.36 -7.57 -2.60
C GLU A 62 -0.88 -7.15 -2.60
N SER A 63 -0.54 -5.98 -2.06
CA SER A 63 0.83 -5.47 -2.11
C SER A 63 1.80 -6.37 -1.37
N GLY A 64 2.97 -6.59 -1.98
CA GLY A 64 4.12 -7.22 -1.35
C GLY A 64 5.02 -6.21 -0.63
N ARG A 65 6.22 -6.68 -0.25
CA ARG A 65 7.28 -5.81 0.27
C ARG A 65 7.70 -4.77 -0.77
N ASP A 66 7.85 -5.23 -2.00
CA ASP A 66 8.42 -4.52 -3.14
C ASP A 66 7.34 -4.19 -4.17
N PHE A 67 7.69 -3.37 -5.16
CA PHE A 67 6.81 -3.11 -6.29
C PHE A 67 6.61 -4.41 -7.07
N SER A 68 5.38 -4.64 -7.53
CA SER A 68 5.03 -5.88 -8.24
C SER A 68 4.18 -5.57 -9.47
N VAL A 69 4.23 -6.47 -10.45
CA VAL A 69 3.36 -6.40 -11.63
C VAL A 69 2.08 -7.15 -11.31
N VAL A 70 0.95 -6.50 -11.51
CA VAL A 70 -0.37 -7.10 -11.42
C VAL A 70 -0.98 -7.15 -12.81
N ARG A 71 -1.77 -8.19 -13.06
CA ARG A 71 -2.42 -8.41 -14.35
C ARG A 71 -3.92 -8.25 -14.17
N ARG A 72 -4.49 -7.26 -14.85
CA ARG A 72 -5.93 -7.03 -14.85
C ARG A 72 -6.51 -7.58 -16.16
N PRO A 73 -7.52 -8.45 -16.12
CA PRO A 73 -8.25 -8.83 -17.32
C PRO A 73 -8.82 -7.58 -18.02
N HIS A 74 -8.85 -7.56 -19.34
CA HIS A 74 -9.56 -6.50 -20.05
C HIS A 74 -11.06 -6.53 -19.70
N ASP A 75 -11.67 -5.35 -19.60
CA ASP A 75 -13.13 -5.22 -19.37
C ASP A 75 -13.93 -5.84 -20.53
N GLU A 76 -13.38 -5.78 -21.76
CA GLU A 76 -13.95 -6.40 -22.96
C GLU A 76 -12.85 -7.09 -23.80
N GLY A 77 -13.11 -8.34 -24.21
CA GLY A 77 -12.22 -9.11 -25.09
C GLY A 77 -11.26 -10.08 -24.38
N GLU A 78 -10.33 -10.67 -25.13
CA GLU A 78 -9.28 -11.53 -24.59
C GLU A 78 -7.99 -10.71 -24.36
N GLY A 79 -7.43 -10.76 -23.16
CA GLY A 79 -6.17 -10.10 -22.83
C GLY A 79 -6.08 -9.65 -21.37
N PHE A 80 -4.92 -9.08 -21.03
CA PHE A 80 -4.65 -8.50 -19.72
C PHE A 80 -3.82 -7.24 -19.87
N ASP A 81 -4.15 -6.22 -19.07
CA ASP A 81 -3.30 -5.07 -18.82
C ASP A 81 -2.31 -5.41 -17.71
N GLU A 82 -1.06 -4.96 -17.87
CA GLU A 82 -0.05 -5.03 -16.82
C GLU A 82 0.06 -3.67 -16.12
N GLU A 83 -0.18 -3.68 -14.81
CA GLU A 83 -0.07 -2.50 -13.96
C GLU A 83 0.98 -2.73 -12.88
N ILE A 84 1.51 -1.65 -12.28
CA ILE A 84 2.45 -1.75 -11.17
C ILE A 84 1.70 -1.50 -9.86
N ARG A 85 1.71 -2.47 -8.95
CA ARG A 85 1.21 -2.30 -7.58
C ARG A 85 2.33 -1.79 -6.68
N PHE A 86 2.06 -0.71 -5.95
CA PHE A 86 3.00 -0.12 -5.00
C PHE A 86 3.39 -1.10 -3.89
N GLY A 87 4.68 -1.19 -3.57
CA GLY A 87 5.16 -2.02 -2.46
C GLY A 87 4.92 -1.38 -1.10
N LEU A 88 4.51 -2.16 -0.10
CA LEU A 88 4.29 -1.66 1.27
C LEU A 88 5.57 -1.05 1.87
N GLY A 89 6.74 -1.58 1.49
CA GLY A 89 8.04 -1.08 1.96
C GLY A 89 8.48 0.24 1.37
N ALA A 90 7.80 0.74 0.34
CA ALA A 90 8.06 2.05 -0.24
C ALA A 90 7.16 3.15 0.35
N VAL A 91 6.21 2.80 1.23
CA VAL A 91 5.36 3.79 1.90
C VAL A 91 6.14 4.48 3.01
N ARG A 92 6.11 5.81 3.02
CA ARG A 92 6.82 6.60 4.03
C ARG A 92 6.32 6.26 5.43
N ASN A 93 7.27 6.13 6.36
CA ASN A 93 7.03 5.73 7.75
C ASN A 93 6.64 4.25 7.95
N VAL A 94 6.58 3.43 6.89
CA VAL A 94 6.37 1.99 7.00
C VAL A 94 7.74 1.30 6.98
N GLY A 95 8.20 0.87 8.15
CA GLY A 95 9.50 0.21 8.31
C GLY A 95 9.48 -1.25 7.85
N ALA A 96 10.64 -1.80 7.46
CA ALA A 96 10.77 -3.19 7.02
C ALA A 96 10.19 -4.21 8.02
N ASN A 97 10.42 -4.01 9.32
CA ASN A 97 9.87 -4.88 10.36
C ASN A 97 8.34 -4.85 10.42
N ALA A 98 7.73 -3.71 10.12
CA ALA A 98 6.29 -3.56 10.08
C ALA A 98 5.70 -4.29 8.86
N VAL A 99 6.31 -4.11 7.68
CA VAL A 99 5.95 -4.86 6.47
C VAL A 99 6.00 -6.36 6.73
N ASP A 100 7.06 -6.84 7.37
CA ASP A 100 7.24 -8.27 7.64
C ASP A 100 6.15 -8.78 8.58
N SER A 101 5.81 -8.01 9.63
CA SER A 101 4.71 -8.33 10.54
C SER A 101 3.37 -8.43 9.80
N ILE A 102 3.12 -7.50 8.86
CA ILE A 102 1.89 -7.46 8.05
C ILE A 102 1.82 -8.68 7.12
N LEU A 103 2.90 -8.97 6.38
CA LEU A 103 2.93 -10.09 5.44
C LEU A 103 2.85 -11.45 6.16
N GLU A 104 3.54 -11.60 7.30
CA GLU A 104 3.46 -12.78 8.17
C GLU A 104 2.03 -12.97 8.70
N ALA A 105 1.39 -11.89 9.19
CA ALA A 105 0.04 -11.94 9.74
C ALA A 105 -1.04 -12.18 8.68
N ARG A 106 -0.81 -11.73 7.44
CA ARG A 106 -1.70 -11.99 6.29
C ARG A 106 -1.78 -13.48 6.00
N GLY A 107 -0.63 -14.17 5.93
CA GLY A 107 -0.59 -15.60 5.60
C GLY A 107 -1.46 -15.90 4.38
N ASP A 108 -2.41 -16.83 4.54
CA ASP A 108 -3.35 -17.23 3.48
C ASP A 108 -4.71 -16.50 3.51
N GLY A 109 -4.97 -15.66 4.52
CA GLY A 109 -6.28 -15.01 4.72
C GLY A 109 -6.20 -13.48 4.58
N PRO A 110 -7.06 -12.84 3.77
CA PRO A 110 -7.08 -11.38 3.68
C PRO A 110 -7.42 -10.75 5.03
N PHE A 111 -7.01 -9.50 5.22
CA PHE A 111 -7.50 -8.65 6.29
C PHE A 111 -8.87 -8.08 5.90
N GLU A 112 -9.82 -8.14 6.82
CA GLU A 112 -11.18 -7.61 6.60
C GLU A 112 -11.31 -6.13 6.97
N SER A 113 -10.49 -5.66 7.91
CA SER A 113 -10.52 -4.29 8.40
C SER A 113 -9.18 -3.88 9.04
N ILE A 114 -9.04 -2.59 9.34
CA ILE A 114 -7.90 -2.11 10.14
C ILE A 114 -7.86 -2.73 11.54
N PHE A 115 -9.03 -3.06 12.12
CA PHE A 115 -9.13 -3.76 13.40
C PHE A 115 -8.65 -5.20 13.28
N ASP A 116 -9.06 -5.92 12.23
CA ASP A 116 -8.57 -7.28 11.97
C ASP A 116 -7.05 -7.30 11.82
N LEU A 117 -6.49 -6.36 11.04
CA LEU A 117 -5.04 -6.21 10.92
C LEU A 117 -4.38 -6.03 12.30
N CYS A 118 -4.85 -5.08 13.11
CA CYS A 118 -4.27 -4.81 14.43
C CYS A 118 -4.39 -5.99 15.41
N ARG A 119 -5.41 -6.84 15.27
CA ARG A 119 -5.58 -8.07 16.09
C ARG A 119 -4.59 -9.17 15.70
N ARG A 120 -4.19 -9.22 14.42
CA ARG A 120 -3.34 -10.27 13.86
C ARG A 120 -1.84 -9.93 13.90
N VAL A 121 -1.46 -8.67 13.66
CA VAL A 121 -0.06 -8.24 13.62
C VAL A 121 0.57 -8.10 15.02
N ASP A 122 1.90 -8.13 15.08
CA ASP A 122 2.62 -7.61 16.24
C ASP A 122 2.56 -6.07 16.25
N VAL A 123 1.69 -5.54 17.10
CA VAL A 123 1.49 -4.10 17.34
C VAL A 123 2.73 -3.37 17.89
N LYS A 124 3.79 -4.07 18.31
CA LYS A 124 5.09 -3.45 18.61
C LYS A 124 5.87 -3.15 17.33
N ARG A 125 5.70 -3.96 16.29
CA ARG A 125 6.30 -3.78 14.95
C ARG A 125 5.48 -2.82 14.09
N VAL A 126 4.15 -2.86 14.23
CA VAL A 126 3.20 -1.99 13.50
C VAL A 126 2.69 -0.90 14.45
N ASN A 127 3.35 0.26 14.44
CA ASN A 127 3.00 1.38 15.31
C ASN A 127 1.98 2.35 14.68
N LYS A 128 1.49 3.32 15.47
CA LYS A 128 0.55 4.36 15.01
C LYS A 128 1.00 5.04 13.71
N ARG A 129 2.26 5.50 13.65
CA ARG A 129 2.83 6.19 12.48
C ARG A 129 2.83 5.32 11.22
N THR A 130 2.96 4.00 11.37
CA THR A 130 2.87 3.03 10.27
C THR A 130 1.44 3.00 9.72
N LEU A 131 0.44 2.86 10.61
CA LEU A 131 -0.97 2.82 10.21
C LEU A 131 -1.43 4.15 9.59
N GLU A 132 -0.98 5.28 10.13
CA GLU A 132 -1.24 6.61 9.54
C GLU A 132 -0.69 6.68 8.10
N GLY A 133 0.56 6.24 7.88
CA GLY A 133 1.16 6.20 6.55
C GLY A 133 0.41 5.29 5.58
N LEU A 134 -0.02 4.10 6.04
CA LEU A 134 -0.82 3.16 5.23
C LEU A 134 -2.20 3.71 4.88
N VAL A 135 -2.90 4.36 5.82
CA VAL A 135 -4.19 5.02 5.56
C VAL A 135 -4.02 6.17 4.57
N TYR A 136 -3.03 7.04 4.77
CA TYR A 136 -2.74 8.14 3.84
C TYR A 136 -2.40 7.64 2.43
N ALA A 137 -1.67 6.54 2.32
CA ALA A 137 -1.31 5.91 1.07
C ALA A 137 -2.48 5.20 0.35
N GLY A 138 -3.63 5.01 1.01
CA GLY A 138 -4.77 4.29 0.47
C GLY A 138 -4.70 2.76 0.58
N ALA A 139 -3.81 2.24 1.43
CA ALA A 139 -3.61 0.79 1.57
C ALA A 139 -4.87 0.04 2.05
N PHE A 140 -5.82 0.74 2.66
CA PHE A 140 -7.05 0.18 3.22
C PHE A 140 -8.29 0.49 2.37
N ASP A 141 -8.16 1.16 1.22
CA ASP A 141 -9.31 1.66 0.47
C ASP A 141 -10.27 0.54 0.03
N LEU A 142 -9.75 -0.63 -0.38
CA LEU A 142 -10.58 -1.76 -0.79
C LEU A 142 -11.30 -2.45 0.37
N VAL A 143 -10.75 -2.37 1.59
CA VAL A 143 -11.35 -2.93 2.82
C VAL A 143 -12.10 -1.88 3.63
N ALA A 144 -12.22 -0.66 3.09
CA ALA A 144 -12.87 0.44 3.77
C ALA A 144 -14.39 0.28 3.81
N ASP A 145 -14.99 -0.51 2.90
CA ASP A 145 -16.44 -0.77 2.86
C ASP A 145 -17.26 0.53 2.89
N GLY A 146 -16.93 1.43 1.96
CA GLY A 146 -17.58 2.74 1.82
C GLY A 146 -17.15 3.80 2.84
N ARG A 147 -16.22 3.48 3.76
CA ARG A 147 -15.70 4.44 4.74
C ARG A 147 -14.64 5.35 4.13
N PHE A 148 -14.62 6.60 4.59
CA PHE A 148 -13.60 7.57 4.19
C PHE A 148 -12.26 7.29 4.86
N ARG A 149 -11.15 7.67 4.22
CA ARG A 149 -9.82 7.62 4.85
C ARG A 149 -9.76 8.43 6.15
N SER A 150 -10.55 9.49 6.29
CA SER A 150 -10.70 10.26 7.54
C SER A 150 -11.29 9.43 8.69
N GLN A 151 -12.25 8.55 8.40
CA GLN A 151 -12.83 7.62 9.38
C GLN A 151 -11.85 6.51 9.74
N LEU A 152 -11.16 5.94 8.74
CA LEU A 152 -10.09 4.95 8.97
C LEU A 152 -8.98 5.52 9.85
N PHE A 153 -8.59 6.77 9.60
CA PHE A 153 -7.60 7.47 10.42
C PHE A 153 -8.07 7.66 11.86
N GLY A 154 -9.35 8.01 12.04
CA GLY A 154 -9.95 8.25 13.36
C GLY A 154 -10.01 7.00 14.25
N VAL A 155 -9.95 5.79 13.70
CA VAL A 155 -9.97 4.54 14.48
C VAL A 155 -8.59 3.98 14.82
N ILE A 156 -7.50 4.57 14.33
CA ILE A 156 -6.15 3.99 14.47
C ILE A 156 -5.80 3.68 15.93
N GLU A 157 -6.05 4.63 16.85
CA GLU A 157 -5.73 4.43 18.27
C GLU A 157 -6.55 3.29 18.88
N LYS A 158 -7.86 3.31 18.64
CA LYS A 158 -8.79 2.27 19.10
C LYS A 158 -8.40 0.88 18.57
N ALA A 159 -8.04 0.80 17.28
CA ALA A 159 -7.63 -0.46 16.65
C ALA A 159 -6.34 -1.01 17.28
N ILE A 160 -5.35 -0.15 17.55
CA ILE A 160 -4.12 -0.54 18.25
C ILE A 160 -4.44 -1.06 19.66
N GLU A 161 -5.27 -0.35 20.42
CA GLU A 161 -5.64 -0.74 21.79
C GLU A 161 -6.34 -2.10 21.82
N GLN A 162 -7.27 -2.34 20.90
CA GLN A 162 -7.94 -3.64 20.75
C GLN A 162 -6.96 -4.73 20.34
N GLY A 163 -6.05 -4.46 19.40
CA GLY A 163 -5.00 -5.40 19.00
C GLY A 163 -4.08 -5.79 20.16
N GLN A 164 -3.68 -4.81 20.98
CA GLN A 164 -2.92 -5.05 22.21
C GLN A 164 -3.70 -5.89 23.22
N SER A 165 -5.00 -5.64 23.38
CA SER A 165 -5.85 -6.45 24.27
C SER A 165 -5.95 -7.89 23.79
N ALA A 166 -6.25 -8.10 22.50
CA ALA A 166 -6.33 -9.43 21.91
C ALA A 166 -5.00 -10.20 22.01
N ALA A 167 -3.86 -9.51 21.89
CA ALA A 167 -2.54 -10.12 22.09
C ALA A 167 -2.31 -10.52 23.56
N ARG A 168 -2.74 -9.69 24.53
CA ARG A 168 -2.68 -10.03 25.96
C ARG A 168 -3.57 -11.23 26.28
N ASP A 169 -4.79 -11.25 25.77
CA ASP A 169 -5.76 -12.33 26.01
C ASP A 169 -5.21 -13.66 25.51
N ARG A 170 -4.64 -13.70 24.30
CA ARG A 170 -3.96 -14.89 23.74
C ARG A 170 -2.78 -15.35 24.59
N ALA A 171 -1.96 -14.42 25.10
CA ALA A 171 -0.82 -14.75 25.96
C ALA A 171 -1.26 -15.28 27.34
N SER A 172 -2.37 -14.77 27.90
CA SER A 172 -2.94 -15.26 29.15
C SER A 172 -3.74 -16.57 29.00
N GLY A 173 -4.32 -16.83 27.83
CA GLY A 173 -5.05 -18.06 27.53
C GLY A 173 -4.14 -19.29 27.45
N GLN A 174 -2.85 -19.11 27.14
CA GLN A 174 -1.87 -20.20 27.09
C GLN A 174 -1.37 -20.68 28.47
N THR A 175 -1.79 -20.08 29.59
CA THR A 175 -1.30 -20.42 30.95
C THR A 175 -2.33 -21.10 31.85
N GLY A 176 -3.54 -21.41 31.40
CA GLY A 176 -4.62 -21.84 32.28
C GLY A 176 -5.29 -23.16 31.90
N LEU A 177 -5.52 -23.99 32.93
CA LEU A 177 -6.33 -25.21 33.04
C LEU A 177 -7.80 -25.11 32.49
N PHE A 178 -8.12 -24.07 31.72
CA PHE A 178 -9.42 -23.76 31.13
C PHE A 178 -9.52 -24.16 29.64
N ASP A 179 -8.42 -24.53 28.99
CA ASP A 179 -8.41 -24.98 27.59
C ASP A 179 -9.17 -26.30 27.39
N LEU A 180 -9.40 -27.08 28.46
CA LEU A 180 -10.22 -28.30 28.45
C LEU A 180 -11.74 -28.04 28.51
N LEU A 181 -12.17 -26.78 28.66
CA LEU A 181 -13.59 -26.36 28.72
C LEU A 181 -13.98 -25.39 27.58
N ALA A 182 -13.06 -25.11 26.65
CA ALA A 182 -13.17 -24.01 25.68
C ALA A 182 -13.96 -24.33 24.39
N ASP A 183 -14.71 -25.43 24.33
CA ASP A 183 -15.57 -25.76 23.16
C ASP A 183 -16.79 -24.81 23.00
N ALA A 184 -16.95 -23.82 23.88
CA ALA A 184 -18.05 -22.86 23.84
C ALA A 184 -17.71 -21.47 24.41
N ALA A 185 -16.46 -21.02 24.32
CA ALA A 185 -16.18 -19.61 24.59
C ALA A 185 -16.82 -18.76 23.47
N PRO A 186 -17.74 -17.82 23.78
CA PRO A 186 -18.26 -16.92 22.75
C PRO A 186 -17.09 -16.18 22.13
N MET A 187 -17.04 -16.15 20.79
CA MET A 187 -16.10 -15.30 20.07
C MET A 187 -16.19 -13.89 20.65
N ALA A 188 -15.05 -13.36 21.10
CA ALA A 188 -14.99 -12.01 21.62
C ALA A 188 -15.57 -11.05 20.58
N VAL A 189 -16.69 -10.41 20.90
CA VAL A 189 -17.32 -9.40 20.04
C VAL A 189 -16.51 -8.13 20.23
N TYR A 190 -15.66 -7.83 19.26
CA TYR A 190 -14.89 -6.59 19.25
C TYR A 190 -15.75 -5.44 18.71
N ASP A 191 -15.66 -4.28 19.34
CA ASP A 191 -16.37 -3.08 18.89
C ASP A 191 -15.61 -2.43 17.73
N GLU A 192 -15.99 -2.77 16.50
CA GLU A 192 -15.45 -2.17 15.27
C GLU A 192 -16.25 -0.94 14.80
N SER A 193 -16.74 -0.12 15.74
CA SER A 193 -17.34 1.16 15.38
C SER A 193 -16.31 2.19 14.90
N TYR A 194 -16.69 2.89 13.83
CA TYR A 194 -15.96 4.02 13.24
C TYR A 194 -16.59 5.34 13.67
N PRO A 195 -15.80 6.42 13.81
CA PRO A 195 -16.35 7.72 14.15
C PRO A 195 -17.19 8.28 12.99
N THR A 196 -18.23 9.03 13.35
CA THR A 196 -18.90 9.91 12.40
C THR A 196 -18.04 11.15 12.21
N CYS A 197 -17.41 11.27 11.05
CA CYS A 197 -16.67 12.48 10.65
C CYS A 197 -16.82 12.74 9.16
N GLU A 198 -16.56 13.97 8.76
CA GLU A 198 -16.58 14.36 7.35
C GLU A 198 -15.41 13.74 6.60
N GLU A 199 -15.60 13.51 5.30
CA GLU A 199 -14.52 13.15 4.39
C GLU A 199 -13.49 14.28 4.34
N TRP A 200 -12.21 13.94 4.24
CA TRP A 200 -11.20 14.98 4.04
C TRP A 200 -11.46 15.72 2.73
N PRO A 201 -11.35 17.06 2.72
CA PRO A 201 -11.40 17.80 1.46
C PRO A 201 -10.38 17.24 0.46
N PRO A 202 -10.68 17.20 -0.85
CA PRO A 202 -9.80 16.57 -1.85
C PRO A 202 -8.35 17.07 -1.81
N LYS A 203 -8.16 18.38 -1.57
CA LYS A 203 -6.83 18.99 -1.41
C LYS A 203 -6.06 18.39 -0.21
N GLN A 204 -6.75 18.15 0.90
CA GLN A 204 -6.15 17.56 2.09
C GLN A 204 -5.79 16.10 1.84
N GLN A 205 -6.68 15.33 1.20
CA GLN A 205 -6.40 13.94 0.82
C GLN A 205 -5.17 13.83 -0.09
N LEU A 206 -5.06 14.67 -1.11
CA LEU A 206 -3.88 14.73 -2.00
C LEU A 206 -2.60 15.07 -1.23
N LEU A 207 -2.67 15.97 -0.24
CA LEU A 207 -1.51 16.27 0.61
C LEU A 207 -1.06 15.06 1.43
N HIS A 208 -2.01 14.30 1.98
CA HIS A 208 -1.72 13.06 2.70
C HIS A 208 -1.11 12.00 1.78
N GLU A 209 -1.63 11.82 0.56
CA GLU A 209 -1.03 10.91 -0.43
C GLU A 209 0.42 11.29 -0.74
N ARG A 210 0.67 12.56 -1.02
CA ARG A 210 2.03 13.04 -1.29
C ARG A 210 2.94 12.86 -0.08
N GLU A 211 2.43 13.04 1.14
CA GLU A 211 3.21 12.79 2.35
C GLU A 211 3.62 11.32 2.47
N ALA A 212 2.70 10.40 2.19
CA ALA A 212 2.90 8.96 2.34
C ALA A 212 3.67 8.32 1.18
N LEU A 213 3.47 8.80 -0.06
CA LEU A 213 3.97 8.17 -1.28
C LEU A 213 4.99 9.02 -2.04
N GLY A 214 5.06 10.32 -1.77
CA GLY A 214 5.92 11.26 -2.49
C GLY A 214 5.30 11.82 -3.78
N PHE A 215 4.17 11.28 -4.24
CA PHE A 215 3.43 11.73 -5.42
C PHE A 215 1.92 11.57 -5.22
N PHE A 216 1.13 12.05 -6.18
CA PHE A 216 -0.33 11.94 -6.13
C PHE A 216 -0.81 10.73 -6.92
N VAL A 217 -1.63 9.88 -6.29
CA VAL A 217 -2.18 8.66 -6.91
C VAL A 217 -3.58 8.90 -7.45
N SER A 218 -4.44 9.55 -6.67
CA SER A 218 -5.87 9.73 -6.99
C SER A 218 -6.18 10.88 -7.97
N GLY A 219 -5.18 11.69 -8.34
CA GLY A 219 -5.31 12.78 -9.32
C GLY A 219 -4.16 13.78 -9.26
N HIS A 220 -3.98 14.61 -10.30
CA HIS A 220 -2.99 15.69 -10.29
C HIS A 220 -3.59 16.95 -9.63
N PRO A 221 -2.86 17.72 -8.80
CA PRO A 221 -3.38 18.94 -8.16
C PRO A 221 -3.90 20.02 -9.13
N LEU A 222 -3.51 19.92 -10.41
CA LEU A 222 -3.95 20.81 -11.48
C LEU A 222 -5.22 20.35 -12.17
N ASP A 223 -5.71 19.13 -11.92
CA ASP A 223 -6.95 18.62 -12.54
C ASP A 223 -8.15 19.51 -12.21
N ARG A 224 -8.14 20.19 -11.04
CA ARG A 224 -9.15 21.19 -10.68
C ARG A 224 -9.15 22.45 -11.56
N PHE A 225 -8.00 22.78 -12.14
CA PHE A 225 -7.81 23.96 -12.99
C PHE A 225 -7.93 23.62 -14.47
N GLN A 226 -7.98 22.34 -14.82
CA GLN A 226 -8.16 21.91 -16.20
C GLN A 226 -9.48 22.48 -16.77
N GLN A 227 -10.54 22.51 -15.95
CA GLN A 227 -11.83 23.13 -16.32
C GLN A 227 -11.75 24.66 -16.51
N ASP A 228 -10.87 25.36 -15.79
CA ASP A 228 -10.69 26.81 -15.94
C ASP A 228 -9.82 27.15 -17.17
N ILE A 229 -8.86 26.28 -17.49
CA ILE A 229 -7.99 26.42 -18.67
C ILE A 229 -8.78 26.09 -19.95
N ASP A 230 -9.64 25.07 -19.92
CA ASP A 230 -10.47 24.68 -21.06
C ASP A 230 -11.59 25.71 -21.35
N ASN A 231 -12.04 26.46 -20.34
CA ASN A 231 -13.04 27.53 -20.51
C ASN A 231 -12.43 28.94 -20.73
N GLY A 232 -11.14 29.14 -20.44
CA GLY A 232 -10.42 30.41 -20.64
C GLY A 232 -9.72 30.54 -21.99
N GLY A 233 -9.83 29.54 -22.86
CA GLY A 233 -9.25 29.48 -24.21
C GLY A 233 -10.26 29.77 -25.33
N ALA A 234 -11.15 30.75 -25.15
CA ALA A 234 -12.05 31.26 -26.19
C ALA A 234 -11.80 32.74 -26.47
#